data_AF-A0A4V1T3V3-F1
#
_entry.id   AF-A0A4V1T3V3-F1
#
_cell.length_a   1.000
_cell.length_b   1.000
_cell.length_c   1.000
_cell.angle_alpha   90.00
_cell.angle_beta   90.00
_cell.angle_gamma   90.00
#
_symmetry.space_group_name_H-M   'P 1'
#
loop_
_entity.id
_entity.type
_entity.pdbx_description
1 polymer ?
#
loop_
_entity_poly.entity_id
_entity_poly.type
_entity_poly.pdbx_seq_one_letter_code
_entity_poly.pdbx_strand_id
1 'polypeptide(L)'
;MRSQFKAMGRRIKAAVSAIDGAVRQTHAARLAIMAMRLRRALPLIAMMLFATLLFCLFLAWSSARSVFLVLLPASRTGLVAGIAATIAGIAVLELCAAFAILMMTAVLQLAYDTGRHCVLALLGIASAIGLALMASHLASEGIPALAGATLPILGLCGLLTLTIWFKRAYLRPAYPGFRDFWADIVDARHFLMRAAHGE
;
A
#
# COMPACT_ATOMS: atom_id res chain seq x y z
N MET A 1 -43.56 -21.86 -8.71
CA MET A 1 -42.80 -20.82 -7.95
C MET A 1 -41.55 -21.34 -7.24
N ARG A 2 -41.55 -22.50 -6.54
CA ARG A 2 -40.35 -23.05 -5.83
C ARG A 2 -39.12 -23.32 -6.72
N SER A 3 -39.29 -23.61 -8.02
CA SER A 3 -38.19 -23.88 -8.95
C SER A 3 -37.40 -22.62 -9.35
N GLN A 4 -38.07 -21.47 -9.48
CA GLN A 4 -37.42 -20.21 -9.86
C GLN A 4 -36.57 -19.62 -8.72
N PHE A 5 -37.00 -19.75 -7.46
CA PHE A 5 -36.18 -19.33 -6.31
C PHE A 5 -34.91 -20.17 -6.15
N LYS A 6 -34.96 -21.48 -6.43
CA LYS A 6 -33.76 -22.35 -6.44
C LYS A 6 -32.81 -22.04 -7.60
N ALA A 7 -33.34 -21.61 -8.75
CA ALA A 7 -32.53 -21.17 -9.88
C ALA A 7 -31.88 -19.80 -9.61
N MET A 8 -32.63 -18.86 -9.02
CA MET A 8 -32.13 -17.55 -8.61
C MET A 8 -31.04 -17.70 -7.52
N GLY A 9 -31.26 -18.54 -6.50
CA GLY A 9 -30.28 -18.81 -5.44
C GLY A 9 -28.99 -19.45 -5.96
N ARG A 10 -29.08 -20.35 -6.95
CA ARG A 10 -27.88 -20.92 -7.61
C ARG A 10 -27.14 -19.90 -8.47
N ARG A 11 -27.85 -19.00 -9.15
CA ARG A 11 -27.24 -17.90 -9.91
C ARG A 11 -26.57 -16.86 -9.01
N ILE A 12 -27.20 -16.53 -7.88
CA ILE A 12 -26.60 -15.64 -6.87
C ILE A 12 -25.36 -16.30 -6.27
N LYS A 13 -25.42 -17.59 -5.92
CA LYS A 13 -24.25 -18.31 -5.39
C LYS A 13 -23.12 -18.41 -6.41
N ALA A 14 -23.43 -18.62 -7.69
CA ALA A 14 -22.45 -18.64 -8.77
C ALA A 14 -21.85 -17.25 -9.05
N ALA A 15 -22.66 -16.20 -9.00
CA ALA A 15 -22.20 -14.81 -9.11
C ALA A 15 -21.31 -14.45 -7.91
N VAL A 16 -21.69 -14.82 -6.70
CA VAL A 16 -20.88 -14.62 -5.49
C VAL A 16 -19.58 -15.40 -5.56
N SER A 17 -19.57 -16.65 -6.04
CA SER A 17 -18.32 -17.41 -6.20
C SER A 17 -17.44 -16.88 -7.35
N ALA A 18 -18.03 -16.36 -8.41
CA ALA A 18 -17.30 -15.72 -9.50
C ALA A 18 -16.71 -14.37 -9.06
N ILE A 19 -17.45 -13.61 -8.25
CA ILE A 19 -16.98 -12.37 -7.62
C ILE A 19 -15.88 -12.72 -6.61
N ASP A 20 -16.02 -13.75 -5.78
CA ASP A 20 -14.99 -14.17 -4.83
C ASP A 20 -13.72 -14.68 -5.55
N GLY A 21 -13.89 -15.40 -6.67
CA GLY A 21 -12.78 -15.79 -7.56
C GLY A 21 -12.09 -14.59 -8.23
N ALA A 22 -12.85 -13.61 -8.71
CA ALA A 22 -12.33 -12.39 -9.31
C ALA A 22 -11.67 -11.48 -8.26
N VAL A 23 -12.25 -11.38 -7.06
CA VAL A 23 -11.69 -10.66 -5.90
C VAL A 23 -10.41 -11.34 -5.43
N ARG A 24 -10.27 -12.67 -5.46
CA ARG A 24 -8.97 -13.33 -5.19
C ARG A 24 -7.93 -13.07 -6.28
N GLN A 25 -8.36 -12.73 -7.49
CA GLN A 25 -7.46 -12.33 -8.58
C GLN A 25 -7.07 -10.84 -8.51
N THR A 26 -7.71 -10.04 -7.67
CA THR A 26 -7.37 -8.62 -7.56
C THR A 26 -6.03 -8.39 -6.87
N HIS A 27 -5.32 -7.36 -7.33
CA HIS A 27 -4.06 -6.94 -6.73
C HIS A 27 -4.25 -6.48 -5.29
N ALA A 28 -5.40 -5.88 -4.95
CA ALA A 28 -5.74 -5.48 -3.59
C ALA A 28 -5.86 -6.68 -2.63
N ALA A 29 -6.50 -7.77 -3.05
CA ALA A 29 -6.60 -8.98 -2.23
C ALA A 29 -5.24 -9.66 -2.04
N ARG A 30 -4.41 -9.71 -3.09
CA ARG A 30 -3.02 -10.19 -2.99
C ARG A 30 -2.22 -9.36 -2.00
N LEU A 31 -2.32 -8.04 -2.05
CA LEU A 31 -1.62 -7.12 -1.14
C LEU A 31 -2.07 -7.32 0.31
N ALA A 32 -3.37 -7.54 0.54
CA ALA A 32 -3.91 -7.85 1.86
C ALA A 32 -3.46 -9.22 2.40
N ILE A 33 -3.44 -10.25 1.57
CA ILE A 33 -2.94 -11.59 1.92
C ILE A 33 -1.44 -11.54 2.22
N MET A 34 -0.66 -10.82 1.41
CA MET A 34 0.76 -10.57 1.64
C MET A 34 0.97 -9.88 2.99
N ALA A 35 0.25 -8.78 3.27
CA ALA A 35 0.36 -8.06 4.55
C ALA A 35 0.07 -8.96 5.77
N MET A 36 -0.95 -9.82 5.69
CA MET A 36 -1.30 -10.74 6.78
C MET A 36 -0.26 -11.84 6.99
N ARG A 37 0.22 -12.47 5.91
CA ARG A 37 1.21 -13.56 5.99
C ARG A 37 2.59 -13.05 6.42
N LEU A 38 2.99 -11.86 5.97
CA LEU A 38 4.30 -11.28 6.28
C LEU A 38 4.40 -10.75 7.72
N ARG A 39 3.26 -10.52 8.40
CA ARG A 39 3.19 -9.94 9.75
C ARG A 39 4.01 -10.71 10.79
N ARG A 40 4.14 -12.03 10.65
CA ARG A 40 4.89 -12.87 11.61
C ARG A 40 6.40 -12.94 11.33
N ALA A 41 6.83 -12.88 10.07
CA ALA A 41 8.24 -13.05 9.70
C ALA A 41 8.99 -11.71 9.57
N LEU A 42 8.35 -10.70 8.98
CA LEU A 42 8.93 -9.40 8.66
C LEU A 42 7.91 -8.31 9.05
N PRO A 43 7.79 -7.99 10.37
CA PRO A 43 6.73 -7.12 10.86
C PRO A 43 6.78 -5.72 10.23
N LEU A 44 7.97 -5.27 9.81
CA LEU A 44 8.15 -3.94 9.24
C LEU A 44 7.69 -3.85 7.78
N ILE A 45 8.04 -4.85 6.96
CA ILE A 45 7.53 -4.94 5.58
C ILE A 45 6.01 -5.15 5.60
N ALA A 46 5.51 -5.93 6.57
CA ALA A 46 4.07 -6.09 6.77
C ALA A 46 3.37 -4.79 7.15
N MET A 47 3.96 -3.98 8.04
CA MET A 47 3.42 -2.66 8.38
C MET A 47 3.45 -1.71 7.17
N MET A 48 4.52 -1.73 6.35
CA MET A 48 4.56 -0.94 5.13
C MET A 48 3.49 -1.38 4.13
N LEU A 49 3.36 -2.68 3.87
CA LEU A 49 2.29 -3.23 3.03
C LEU A 49 0.90 -2.83 3.53
N PHE A 50 0.67 -2.91 4.84
CA PHE A 50 -0.59 -2.51 5.44
C PHE A 50 -0.85 -1.00 5.32
N ALA A 51 0.16 -0.16 5.55
CA ALA A 51 0.07 1.27 5.34
C ALA A 51 -0.21 1.61 3.86
N THR A 52 0.44 0.93 2.92
CA THR A 52 0.19 1.08 1.49
C THR A 52 -1.22 0.64 1.13
N LEU A 53 -1.73 -0.45 1.70
CA LEU A 53 -3.11 -0.89 1.51
C LEU A 53 -4.11 0.17 1.99
N LEU A 54 -3.90 0.71 3.19
CA LEU A 54 -4.75 1.77 3.74
C LEU A 54 -4.70 3.03 2.87
N PHE A 55 -3.52 3.39 2.37
CA PHE A 55 -3.37 4.52 1.46
C PHE A 55 -4.10 4.29 0.14
N CYS A 56 -4.00 3.09 -0.44
CA CYS A 56 -4.75 2.73 -1.65
C CYS A 56 -6.27 2.78 -1.42
N LEU A 57 -6.75 2.28 -0.28
CA LEU A 57 -8.17 2.35 0.11
C LEU A 57 -8.63 3.80 0.28
N PHE A 58 -7.81 4.64 0.92
CA PHE A 58 -8.11 6.06 1.09
C PHE A 58 -8.19 6.78 -0.26
N LEU A 59 -7.24 6.54 -1.17
CA LEU A 59 -7.26 7.10 -2.52
C LEU A 59 -8.49 6.63 -3.31
N ALA A 60 -8.78 5.32 -3.30
CA ALA A 60 -9.96 4.77 -3.96
C ALA A 60 -11.26 5.39 -3.43
N TRP A 61 -11.37 5.55 -2.11
CA TRP A 61 -12.51 6.22 -1.47
C TRP A 61 -12.62 7.69 -1.86
N SER A 62 -11.51 8.43 -1.81
CA SER A 62 -11.46 9.85 -2.18
C SER A 62 -11.85 10.06 -3.65
N SER A 63 -11.31 9.23 -4.55
CA SER A 63 -11.63 9.26 -5.98
C SER A 63 -13.09 8.89 -6.25
N ALA A 64 -13.62 7.83 -5.63
CA ALA A 64 -15.03 7.46 -5.76
C ALA A 64 -15.95 8.58 -5.27
N ARG A 65 -15.64 9.20 -4.12
CA ARG A 65 -16.39 10.34 -3.59
C ARG A 65 -16.34 11.54 -4.53
N SER A 66 -15.19 11.86 -5.11
CA SER A 66 -15.03 12.95 -6.06
C SER A 66 -15.90 12.72 -7.30
N VAL A 67 -15.81 11.53 -7.91
CA VAL A 67 -16.60 11.15 -9.09
C VAL A 67 -18.10 11.19 -8.78
N PHE A 68 -18.51 10.70 -7.61
CA PHE A 68 -19.92 10.76 -7.18
C PHE A 68 -20.42 12.19 -7.07
N LEU A 69 -19.67 13.07 -6.40
CA LEU A 69 -20.06 14.48 -6.22
C LEU A 69 -20.13 15.25 -7.54
N VAL A 70 -19.26 14.94 -8.50
CA VAL A 70 -19.27 15.56 -9.84
C VAL A 70 -20.47 15.10 -10.67
N LEU A 71 -20.85 13.82 -10.56
CA LEU A 71 -21.93 13.24 -11.37
C LEU A 71 -23.33 13.40 -10.74
N LEU A 72 -23.42 13.65 -9.44
CA LEU A 72 -24.68 13.82 -8.71
C LEU A 72 -25.59 14.91 -9.30
N PRO A 73 -25.11 16.12 -9.67
CA PRO A 73 -25.97 17.19 -10.20
C PRO A 73 -26.57 16.84 -11.57
N ALA A 74 -25.88 15.99 -12.35
CA ALA A 74 -26.31 15.56 -13.68
C ALA A 74 -27.23 14.33 -13.64
N SER A 75 -27.33 13.63 -12.51
CA SER A 75 -27.99 12.34 -12.37
C SER A 75 -29.33 12.45 -11.64
N ARG A 76 -30.43 12.44 -12.40
CA ARG A 76 -31.82 12.60 -11.89
C ARG A 76 -32.24 11.62 -10.78
N THR A 77 -31.67 10.41 -10.76
CA THR A 77 -31.99 9.34 -9.79
C THR A 77 -30.81 8.95 -8.88
N GLY A 78 -29.64 9.58 -9.03
CA GLY A 78 -28.40 9.23 -8.30
C GLY A 78 -27.78 7.85 -8.62
N LEU A 79 -28.52 6.93 -9.23
CA LEU A 79 -28.10 5.54 -9.49
C LEU A 79 -26.89 5.43 -10.43
N VAL A 80 -26.91 6.19 -11.53
CA VAL A 80 -25.82 6.16 -12.53
C VAL A 80 -24.53 6.76 -11.94
N ALA A 81 -24.66 7.85 -11.17
CA ALA A 81 -23.53 8.45 -10.45
C ALA A 81 -22.93 7.47 -9.43
N GLY A 82 -23.77 6.70 -8.72
CA GLY A 82 -23.32 5.67 -7.78
C GLY A 82 -22.53 4.55 -8.47
N ILE A 83 -23.04 3.99 -9.57
CA ILE A 83 -22.36 2.94 -10.32
C ILE A 83 -21.02 3.44 -10.87
N ALA A 84 -21.00 4.62 -11.50
CA ALA A 84 -19.76 5.21 -12.03
C ALA A 84 -18.72 5.46 -10.93
N ALA A 85 -19.14 5.98 -9.76
CA ALA A 85 -18.26 6.19 -8.61
C ALA A 85 -17.65 4.88 -8.08
N THR A 86 -18.46 3.80 -7.99
CA THR A 86 -17.96 2.50 -7.55
C THR A 86 -16.95 1.91 -8.54
N ILE A 87 -17.20 2.00 -9.84
CA ILE A 87 -16.27 1.51 -10.87
C ILE A 87 -14.96 2.30 -10.83
N ALA A 88 -15.03 3.64 -10.72
CA ALA A 88 -13.85 4.49 -10.62
C ALA A 88 -13.04 4.18 -9.35
N GLY A 89 -13.69 3.98 -8.21
CA GLY A 89 -13.03 3.58 -6.96
C GLY A 89 -12.31 2.23 -7.07
N ILE A 90 -12.95 1.22 -7.65
CA ILE A 90 -12.34 -0.10 -7.86
C ILE A 90 -11.15 0.00 -8.82
N ALA A 91 -11.30 0.74 -9.93
CA ALA A 91 -10.20 0.92 -10.89
C ALA A 91 -8.98 1.61 -10.26
N VAL A 92 -9.18 2.67 -9.49
CA VAL A 92 -8.10 3.36 -8.77
C VAL A 92 -7.47 2.44 -7.72
N LEU A 93 -8.27 1.68 -6.97
CA LEU A 93 -7.76 0.72 -5.99
C LEU A 93 -6.84 -0.32 -6.65
N GLU A 94 -7.27 -0.92 -7.76
CA GLU A 94 -6.48 -1.91 -8.49
C GLU A 94 -5.21 -1.32 -9.08
N LEU A 95 -5.29 -0.14 -9.70
CA LEU A 95 -4.11 0.51 -10.29
C LEU A 95 -3.08 0.85 -9.21
N CYS A 96 -3.53 1.39 -8.08
CA CYS A 96 -2.66 1.70 -6.95
C CYS A 96 -2.06 0.44 -6.32
N ALA A 97 -2.84 -0.63 -6.17
CA ALA A 97 -2.35 -1.89 -5.63
C ALA A 97 -1.31 -2.56 -6.57
N ALA A 98 -1.56 -2.56 -7.88
CA ALA A 98 -0.63 -3.06 -8.87
C ALA A 98 0.68 -2.25 -8.88
N PHE A 99 0.57 -0.92 -8.87
CA PHE A 99 1.72 -0.02 -8.79
C PHE A 99 2.52 -0.22 -7.50
N ALA A 100 1.85 -0.37 -6.37
CA ALA A 100 2.48 -0.65 -5.08
C ALA A 100 3.30 -1.95 -5.10
N ILE A 101 2.74 -3.02 -5.68
CA ILE A 101 3.46 -4.31 -5.82
C ILE A 101 4.69 -4.18 -6.72
N LEU A 102 4.56 -3.46 -7.85
CA LEU A 102 5.68 -3.18 -8.75
C LEU A 102 6.78 -2.39 -8.04
N MET A 103 6.42 -1.32 -7.34
CA MET A 103 7.36 -0.50 -6.58
C MET A 103 8.05 -1.31 -5.49
N MET A 104 7.34 -2.16 -4.75
CA MET A 104 7.96 -3.01 -3.74
C MET A 104 8.94 -4.01 -4.35
N THR A 105 8.60 -4.59 -5.50
CA THR A 105 9.49 -5.52 -6.22
C THR A 105 10.75 -4.80 -6.70
N ALA A 106 10.59 -3.62 -7.30
CA ALA A 106 11.71 -2.80 -7.78
C ALA A 106 12.61 -2.35 -6.63
N VAL A 107 12.04 -1.92 -5.50
CA VAL A 107 12.80 -1.52 -4.31
C VAL A 107 13.56 -2.71 -3.71
N LEU A 108 12.96 -3.90 -3.66
CA LEU A 108 13.66 -5.10 -3.19
C LEU A 108 14.78 -5.55 -4.13
N GLN A 109 14.60 -5.42 -5.44
CA GLN A 109 15.67 -5.65 -6.41
C GLN A 109 16.81 -4.64 -6.22
N LEU A 110 16.48 -3.36 -6.14
CA LEU A 110 17.47 -2.31 -5.91
C LEU A 110 18.23 -2.55 -4.60
N ALA A 111 17.53 -2.95 -3.53
CA ALA A 111 18.13 -3.25 -2.23
C ALA A 111 19.04 -4.50 -2.27
N TYR A 112 18.67 -5.51 -3.06
CA TYR A 112 19.50 -6.68 -3.31
C TYR A 112 20.80 -6.31 -4.04
N ASP A 113 20.72 -5.44 -5.06
CA ASP A 113 21.86 -5.07 -5.90
C ASP A 113 22.80 -4.06 -5.22
N THR A 114 22.28 -3.15 -4.40
CA THR A 114 23.07 -2.06 -3.78
C THR A 114 23.67 -2.42 -2.41
N GLY A 115 23.10 -3.40 -1.71
CA GLY A 115 23.59 -3.87 -0.41
C GLY A 115 23.32 -2.92 0.77
N ARG A 116 23.48 -3.45 1.99
CA ARG A 116 22.99 -2.81 3.24
C ARG A 116 23.53 -1.40 3.51
N HIS A 117 24.78 -1.12 3.16
CA HIS A 117 25.42 0.17 3.45
C HIS A 117 24.93 1.28 2.51
N CYS A 118 24.69 0.93 1.25
CA CYS A 118 24.19 1.86 0.24
C CYS A 118 22.71 2.17 0.48
N VAL A 119 21.92 1.17 0.88
CA VAL A 119 20.52 1.37 1.29
C VAL A 119 20.40 2.31 2.50
N LEU A 120 21.28 2.17 3.51
CA LEU A 120 21.33 3.14 4.61
C LEU A 120 21.67 4.54 4.11
N ALA A 121 22.64 4.67 3.20
CA ALA A 121 23.03 5.96 2.64
C ALA A 121 21.86 6.62 1.89
N LEU A 122 21.11 5.86 1.09
CA LEU A 122 19.92 6.33 0.39
C LEU A 122 18.82 6.78 1.37
N LEU A 123 18.55 6.01 2.44
CA LEU A 123 17.60 6.42 3.48
C LEU A 123 18.03 7.70 4.20
N GLY A 124 19.34 7.83 4.47
CA GLY A 124 19.93 9.02 5.07
C GLY A 124 19.79 10.25 4.18
N ILE A 125 20.10 10.12 2.88
CA ILE A 125 19.96 11.19 1.89
C ILE A 125 18.48 11.58 1.75
N ALA A 126 17.57 10.62 1.63
CA ALA A 126 16.14 10.89 1.54
C ALA A 126 15.62 11.62 2.79
N SER A 127 16.07 11.22 3.98
CA SER A 127 15.74 11.89 5.24
C SER A 127 16.28 13.33 5.28
N ALA A 128 17.51 13.55 4.82
CA ALA A 128 18.13 14.86 4.77
C ALA A 128 17.40 15.80 3.78
N ILE A 129 17.05 15.31 2.59
CA ILE A 129 16.26 16.05 1.60
C ILE A 129 14.87 16.39 2.17
N GLY A 130 14.20 15.42 2.78
CA GLY A 130 12.89 15.64 3.38
C GLY A 130 12.91 16.69 4.49
N LEU A 131 13.93 16.68 5.35
CA LEU A 131 14.15 17.71 6.37
C LEU A 131 14.44 19.08 5.74
N ALA A 132 15.27 19.14 4.69
CA ALA A 132 15.60 20.38 4.00
C ALA A 132 14.36 21.00 3.32
N LEU A 133 13.55 20.18 2.65
CA LEU A 133 12.30 20.62 2.04
C LEU A 133 11.31 21.12 3.10
N MET A 134 11.15 20.38 4.21
CA MET A 134 10.27 20.80 5.30
C MET A 134 10.75 22.11 5.95
N ALA A 135 12.06 22.27 6.13
CA ALA A 135 12.64 23.51 6.63
C ALA A 135 12.42 24.68 5.67
N SER A 136 12.56 24.47 4.35
CA SER A 136 12.27 25.51 3.36
C SER A 136 10.80 25.91 3.35
N HIS A 137 9.89 24.95 3.47
CA HIS A 137 8.45 25.19 3.49
C HIS A 137 8.02 25.94 4.77
N LEU A 138 8.66 25.61 5.91
CA LEU A 138 8.45 26.32 7.16
C LEU A 138 9.01 27.75 7.11
N ALA A 139 10.13 27.96 6.42
CA ALA A 139 10.72 29.28 6.22
C ALA A 139 9.85 30.17 5.31
N SER A 140 9.18 29.61 4.31
CA SER A 140 8.33 30.36 3.38
C SER A 140 6.93 30.65 3.91
N GLU A 141 6.30 29.69 4.60
CA GLU A 141 4.88 29.78 4.98
C GLU A 141 4.64 29.89 6.50
N GLY A 142 5.69 29.77 7.31
CA GLY A 142 5.64 29.91 8.76
C GLY A 142 4.91 28.76 9.48
N ILE A 143 4.70 28.93 10.79
CA ILE A 143 4.06 27.96 11.68
C ILE A 143 2.66 27.47 11.20
N PRO A 144 1.76 28.30 10.63
CA PRO A 144 0.44 27.80 10.20
C PRO A 144 0.50 26.78 9.06
N ALA A 145 1.59 26.74 8.29
CA ALA A 145 1.80 25.76 7.22
C ALA A 145 1.88 24.31 7.72
N LEU A 146 2.28 24.11 8.99
CA LEU A 146 2.32 22.78 9.61
C LEU A 146 0.94 22.13 9.71
N ALA A 147 -0.14 22.92 9.80
CA ALA A 147 -1.49 22.39 9.91
C ALA A 147 -1.91 21.63 8.64
N GLY A 148 -1.55 22.14 7.46
CA GLY A 148 -1.81 21.49 6.17
C GLY A 148 -0.80 20.38 5.82
N ALA A 149 0.37 20.39 6.45
CA ALA A 149 1.48 19.48 6.17
C ALA A 149 1.51 18.22 7.07
N THR A 150 0.41 17.85 7.71
CA THR A 150 0.36 16.73 8.67
C THR A 150 0.83 15.41 8.04
N LEU A 151 0.42 15.13 6.81
CA LEU A 151 0.76 13.91 6.07
C LEU A 151 2.25 13.85 5.68
N PRO A 152 2.86 14.91 5.09
CA PRO A 152 4.31 14.93 4.84
C PRO A 152 5.14 14.91 6.13
N ILE A 153 4.69 15.54 7.23
CA ILE A 153 5.37 15.45 8.53
C ILE A 153 5.39 14.01 9.05
N LEU A 154 4.25 13.32 9.01
CA LEU A 154 4.17 11.91 9.41
C LEU A 154 5.04 11.03 8.50
N GLY A 155 5.06 11.30 7.19
CA GLY A 155 5.95 10.62 6.24
C GLY A 155 7.42 10.80 6.59
N LEU A 156 7.84 12.02 6.91
CA LEU A 156 9.22 12.33 7.30
C LEU A 156 9.62 11.69 8.63
N CYS A 157 8.76 11.76 9.65
CA CYS A 157 8.95 11.08 10.93
C CYS A 157 9.05 9.56 10.74
N GLY A 158 8.22 8.99 9.88
CA GLY A 158 8.27 7.58 9.50
C GLY A 158 9.62 7.22 8.86
N LEU A 159 10.08 8.04 7.91
CA LEU A 159 11.36 7.83 7.20
C LEU A 159 12.57 7.91 8.15
N LEU A 160 12.57 8.86 9.08
CA LEU A 160 13.62 8.98 10.10
C LEU A 160 13.63 7.78 11.04
N THR A 161 12.45 7.38 11.52
CA THR A 161 12.30 6.22 12.40
C THR A 161 12.77 4.95 11.70
N LEU A 162 12.42 4.79 10.43
CA LEU A 162 12.87 3.68 9.57
C LEU A 162 14.40 3.67 9.43
N THR A 163 15.01 4.83 9.22
CA THR A 163 16.46 4.98 9.09
C THR A 163 17.19 4.58 10.37
N ILE A 164 16.68 5.02 11.52
CA ILE A 164 17.24 4.68 12.83
C ILE A 164 17.09 3.19 13.11
N TRP A 165 15.91 2.63 12.84
CA TRP A 165 15.65 1.20 13.01
C TRP A 165 16.54 0.35 12.10
N PHE A 166 16.68 0.72 10.82
CA PHE A 166 17.52 0.01 9.86
C PHE A 166 18.97 -0.07 10.33
N LYS A 167 19.50 1.06 10.82
CA LYS A 167 20.85 1.13 11.39
C LYS A 167 20.99 0.23 12.63
N ARG A 168 19.96 0.09 13.46
CA ARG A 168 19.99 -0.76 14.66
C ARG A 168 19.87 -2.25 14.29
N ALA A 169 18.95 -2.61 13.40
CA ALA A 169 18.63 -3.99 13.07
C ALA A 169 19.67 -4.67 12.16
N TYR A 170 20.25 -3.95 11.20
CA TYR A 170 21.10 -4.57 10.16
C TYR A 170 22.60 -4.25 10.24
N LEU A 171 23.00 -3.27 11.07
CA LEU A 171 24.41 -2.85 11.18
C LEU A 171 25.01 -3.03 12.57
N ARG A 172 24.21 -3.32 13.59
CA ARG A 172 24.71 -3.56 14.95
C ARG A 172 24.53 -5.03 15.34
N PRO A 173 25.58 -5.87 15.18
CA PRO A 173 25.50 -7.30 15.53
C PRO A 173 25.25 -7.54 17.03
N ALA A 174 25.60 -6.59 17.88
CA ALA A 174 25.36 -6.66 19.33
C ALA A 174 23.93 -6.27 19.76
N TYR A 175 23.04 -5.89 18.84
CA TYR A 175 21.68 -5.49 19.18
C TYR A 175 20.77 -6.72 19.36
N PRO A 176 19.97 -6.80 20.44
CA PRO A 176 18.98 -7.88 20.60
C PRO A 176 17.92 -7.72 19.50
N GLY A 177 18.00 -8.57 18.47
CA GLY A 177 17.22 -8.46 17.24
C GLY A 177 18.01 -8.07 16.00
N PHE A 178 19.33 -8.24 16.00
CA PHE A 178 20.13 -8.22 14.77
C PHE A 178 19.57 -9.22 13.75
N ARG A 179 19.35 -8.74 12.52
CA ARG A 179 18.84 -9.55 11.40
C ARG A 179 19.84 -9.50 10.26
N ASP A 180 19.91 -10.59 9.50
CA ASP A 180 20.66 -10.59 8.27
C ASP A 180 19.83 -9.93 7.16
N PHE A 181 20.31 -8.78 6.69
CA PHE A 181 19.69 -8.00 5.63
C PHE A 181 19.50 -8.80 4.35
N TRP A 182 20.49 -9.63 4.00
CA TRP A 182 20.45 -10.36 2.73
C TRP A 182 19.43 -11.51 2.81
N ALA A 183 19.41 -12.23 3.94
CA ALA A 183 18.42 -13.27 4.20
C ALA A 183 16.98 -12.69 4.16
N ASP A 184 16.76 -11.56 4.83
CA ASP A 184 15.44 -10.91 4.85
C ASP A 184 14.97 -10.46 3.45
N ILE A 185 15.88 -9.97 2.60
CA ILE A 185 15.54 -9.59 1.21
C ILE A 185 15.22 -10.82 0.35
N VAL A 186 16.04 -11.86 0.45
CA VAL A 186 15.84 -13.09 -0.34
C VAL A 186 14.53 -13.76 0.05
N ASP A 187 14.22 -13.83 1.35
CA ASP A 187 12.95 -14.36 1.86
C ASP A 187 11.77 -13.51 1.42
N ALA A 188 11.85 -12.18 1.51
CA ALA A 188 10.80 -11.28 1.03
C ALA A 188 10.57 -11.44 -0.48
N ARG A 189 11.63 -11.59 -1.26
CA ARG A 189 11.55 -11.77 -2.72
C ARG A 189 11.00 -13.14 -3.11
N HIS A 190 11.42 -14.21 -2.45
CA HIS A 190 10.82 -15.55 -2.62
C HIS A 190 9.35 -15.56 -2.23
N PHE A 191 8.99 -14.87 -1.15
CA PHE A 191 7.62 -14.74 -0.73
C PHE A 191 6.78 -13.99 -1.79
N LEU A 192 7.28 -12.89 -2.33
CA LEU A 192 6.60 -12.15 -3.40
C LEU A 192 6.47 -12.97 -4.68
N MET A 193 7.50 -13.72 -5.07
CA MET A 193 7.41 -14.61 -6.23
C MET A 193 6.34 -15.69 -6.02
N ARG A 194 6.30 -16.37 -4.88
CA ARG A 194 5.27 -17.39 -4.59
C ARG A 194 3.86 -16.80 -4.55
N ALA A 195 3.70 -15.66 -3.88
CA ALA A 195 2.42 -14.97 -3.81
C ALA A 195 1.95 -14.45 -5.19
N ALA A 196 2.85 -14.15 -6.12
CA ALA A 196 2.49 -13.83 -7.50
C ALA A 196 1.91 -15.05 -8.26
N HIS A 197 2.34 -16.26 -7.90
CA HIS A 197 1.89 -17.52 -8.51
C HIS A 197 0.67 -18.14 -7.80
N GLY A 198 0.21 -17.55 -6.69
CA GLY A 198 -1.00 -17.98 -5.99
C GLY A 198 -0.81 -19.07 -4.92
N GLU A 199 0.42 -19.30 -4.49
CA GLU A 199 0.80 -20.21 -3.39
C GLU A 199 0.85 -19.49 -2.02
#